data_AF-A0A2D6GCF1-F1
#
_entry.id   AF-A0A2D6GCF1-F1
#
_cell.length_a   1.000
_cell.length_b   1.000
_cell.length_c   1.000
_cell.angle_alpha   90.00
_cell.angle_beta   90.00
_cell.angle_gamma   90.00
#
_symmetry.space_group_name_H-M   'P 1'
#
loop_
_entity.id
_entity.type
_entity.pdbx_description
1 polymer ?
#
loop_
_entity_poly.entity_id
_entity_poly.type
_entity_poly.pdbx_seq_one_letter_code
_entity_poly.pdbx_strand_id
1 'polypeptide(L)' 'MPDLSIDQVHKMAKAAGLELDDARATTIASRLSAVRAELDSIPSESLMAVEPASSFTLSREESPPAE' A
#
# COMPACT_ATOMS: atom_id res chain seq x y z
N MET A 1 4.15 -4.50 15.69
CA MET A 1 4.42 -3.46 14.67
C MET A 1 3.36 -2.37 14.81
N PRO A 2 3.66 -1.09 14.51
CA PRO A 2 2.69 -0.02 14.69
C PRO A 2 1.54 -0.14 13.69
N ASP A 3 0.36 0.23 14.15
CA ASP A 3 -0.83 0.39 13.31
C ASP A 3 -0.58 1.38 12.17
N LEU A 4 -1.29 1.18 11.05
CA LEU A 4 -1.32 2.13 9.96
C LEU A 4 -1.85 3.49 10.46
N SER A 5 -1.11 4.57 10.18
CA SER A 5 -1.56 5.90 10.58
C SER A 5 -2.67 6.41 9.66
N ILE A 6 -3.52 7.30 10.19
CA ILE A 6 -4.60 7.95 9.43
C ILE A 6 -4.03 8.67 8.19
N ASP A 7 -2.87 9.34 8.33
CA ASP A 7 -2.17 9.97 7.21
C ASP A 7 -1.78 9.00 6.10
N GLN A 8 -1.35 7.78 6.46
CA GLN A 8 -1.02 6.74 5.48
C GLN A 8 -2.28 6.28 4.74
N VAL A 9 -3.40 6.12 5.46
CA VAL A 9 -4.70 5.77 4.86
C VAL A 9 -5.18 6.84 3.88
N HIS A 10 -5.09 8.12 4.26
CA HIS A 10 -5.43 9.23 3.37
C HIS A 10 -4.56 9.25 2.11
N LYS A 11 -3.25 9.01 2.23
CA LYS A 11 -2.35 8.91 1.07
C LYS A 11 -2.74 7.76 0.13
N MET A 12 -3.05 6.59 0.68
CA MET A 12 -3.48 5.43 -0.11
C MET A 12 -4.83 5.69 -0.80
N ALA A 13 -5.78 6.29 -0.10
CA ALA A 13 -7.08 6.66 -0.67
C ALA A 13 -6.94 7.65 -1.82
N LYS A 14 -6.11 8.69 -1.64
CA LYS A 14 -5.80 9.65 -2.69
C LYS A 14 -5.16 8.98 -3.92
N ALA A 15 -4.24 8.05 -3.72
CA ALA A 15 -3.63 7.29 -4.82
C ALA A 15 -4.64 6.42 -5.58
N ALA A 16 -5.70 5.96 -4.89
CA ALA A 16 -6.82 5.23 -5.49
C ALA A 16 -7.93 6.14 -6.06
N GLY A 17 -7.77 7.47 -6.00
CA GLY A 17 -8.79 8.43 -6.46
C GLY A 17 -10.01 8.52 -5.54
N LEU A 18 -9.86 8.17 -4.25
CA LEU A 18 -10.92 8.20 -3.25
C LEU A 18 -10.71 9.35 -2.26
N GLU A 19 -11.79 10.04 -1.91
CA GLU A 19 -11.82 10.95 -0.77
C GLU A 19 -12.42 10.25 0.46
N LEU A 20 -11.74 10.41 1.60
CA LEU A 20 -12.15 9.88 2.89
C LEU A 20 -12.23 11.03 3.90
N ASP A 21 -13.22 10.95 4.78
CA ASP A 21 -13.20 11.71 6.03
C ASP A 21 -12.39 10.96 7.11
N ASP A 22 -12.09 11.63 8.21
CA ASP A 22 -11.25 11.08 9.27
C ASP A 22 -11.88 9.88 10.02
N ALA A 23 -13.21 9.82 10.11
CA ALA A 23 -13.91 8.70 10.75
C ALA A 23 -13.80 7.43 9.89
N ARG A 24 -13.97 7.58 8.57
CA ARG A 24 -13.75 6.50 7.59
C ARG A 24 -12.28 6.10 7.54
N ALA A 25 -11.37 7.06 7.53
CA ALA A 25 -9.93 6.79 7.52
C ALA A 25 -9.49 6.00 8.77
N THR A 26 -10.01 6.34 9.95
CA THR A 26 -9.75 5.61 11.21
C THR A 26 -10.25 4.16 11.12
N THR A 27 -11.47 3.96 10.62
CA THR A 27 -12.04 2.61 10.46
C THR A 27 -11.22 1.78 9.47
N ILE A 28 -10.80 2.39 8.36
CA ILE A 28 -9.99 1.74 7.33
C ILE A 28 -8.58 1.42 7.85
N ALA A 29 -7.98 2.29 8.66
CA ALA A 29 -6.68 2.06 9.28
C ALA A 29 -6.66 0.75 10.08
N SER A 30 -7.66 0.55 10.94
CA SER A 30 -7.79 -0.68 11.74
C SER A 30 -7.95 -1.93 10.87
N ARG A 31 -8.75 -1.85 9.80
CA ARG A 31 -8.96 -2.98 8.87
C ARG A 31 -7.69 -3.31 8.09
N LEU A 32 -6.99 -2.30 7.56
CA LEU A 32 -5.76 -2.51 6.80
C LEU A 32 -4.60 -2.97 7.69
N SER A 33 -4.55 -2.55 8.96
CA SER A 33 -3.60 -3.09 9.94
C SER A 33 -3.76 -4.61 10.11
N ALA A 34 -4.99 -5.10 10.22
CA ALA A 34 -5.27 -6.54 10.34
C ALA A 34 -4.83 -7.31 9.09
N VAL A 35 -5.21 -6.84 7.89
CA VAL A 35 -4.80 -7.44 6.62
C VAL A 35 -3.27 -7.45 6.49
N ARG A 36 -2.60 -6.35 6.86
CA ARG A 36 -1.13 -6.29 6.86
C ARG A 36 -0.52 -7.33 7.79
N ALA A 37 -1.05 -7.50 8.99
CA ALA A 37 -0.56 -8.51 9.93
C ALA A 37 -0.71 -9.93 9.38
N GLU A 38 -1.81 -10.22 8.67
CA GLU A 38 -2.00 -11.50 7.98
C GLU A 38 -0.96 -11.68 6.86
N LEU A 39 -0.70 -10.66 6.05
CA LEU A 39 0.33 -10.70 5.01
C LEU A 39 1.74 -10.89 5.58
N ASP A 40 2.07 -10.20 6.67
CA ASP A 40 3.36 -10.30 7.35
C ASP A 40 3.58 -11.70 7.98
N SER A 41 2.50 -12.47 8.22
CA SER A 41 2.59 -13.85 8.71
C SER A 41 3.00 -14.86 7.64
N ILE A 42 2.96 -14.48 6.36
CA ILE A 42 3.35 -15.35 5.25
C ILE A 42 4.89 -15.44 5.21
N PRO A 43 5.48 -16.63 5.39
CA PRO A 43 6.93 -16.79 5.36
C PRO A 43 7.51 -16.36 4.01
N SER A 44 8.58 -15.57 4.02
CA SER A 44 9.26 -15.12 2.80
C SER A 44 9.81 -16.30 1.98
N GLU A 45 10.20 -17.39 2.64
CA GLU A 45 10.64 -18.64 2.02
C GLU A 45 9.56 -19.23 1.08
N SER A 46 8.29 -19.05 1.41
CA SER A 46 7.16 -19.47 0.57
C SER A 46 7.02 -18.64 -0.72
N LEU A 47 7.73 -17.51 -0.82
CA LEU A 47 7.68 -16.57 -1.95
C LEU A 47 8.92 -16.66 -2.84
N MET A 48 10.02 -17.28 -2.39
CA MET A 48 11.32 -17.25 -3.09
C MET A 48 11.42 -18.13 -4.34
N ALA A 49 10.46 -19.01 -4.60
CA ALA A 49 10.48 -19.95 -5.73
C ALA A 49 9.32 -19.78 -6.72
N VAL A 50 8.53 -18.72 -6.57
CA VAL A 50 7.32 -18.49 -7.37
C VAL A 50 7.54 -17.27 -8.26
N GLU A 51 7.55 -17.46 -9.57
CA GLU A 51 7.46 -16.31 -10.47
C GLU A 51 6.13 -15.59 -10.25
N PRO A 52 6.13 -14.25 -10.13
CA PRO A 52 4.90 -13.51 -9.95
C PRO A 52 3.99 -13.71 -11.16
N ALA A 53 2.71 -14.05 -10.90
CA ALA A 53 1.72 -14.26 -11.95
C ALA A 53 1.51 -13.02 -12.84
N SER A 54 1.89 -11.83 -12.36
CA SER A 54 1.94 -10.60 -13.14
C SER A 54 2.98 -9.65 -12.56
N SER A 55 3.72 -8.98 -13.44
CA SER A 55 4.65 -7.91 -13.07
C SER A 55 4.12 -6.57 -13.59
N PHE A 56 4.22 -5.54 -12.76
CA PHE A 56 3.90 -4.17 -13.14
C PHE A 56 5.17 -3.34 -13.09
N THR A 57 5.60 -2.82 -14.23
CA THR A 57 6.69 -1.84 -14.30
C THR A 57 6.11 -0.44 -14.19
N LEU A 58 6.35 0.20 -13.05
CA LEU A 58 6.08 1.62 -12.89
C LEU A 58 7.17 2.38 -13.65
N SER A 59 6.83 2.85 -14.85
CA SER A 59 7.72 3.74 -15.60
C SER A 59 7.80 5.04 -14.82
N ARG A 60 8.96 5.33 -14.23
CA ARG A 60 9.22 6.65 -13.67
C ARG A 60 9.23 7.60 -14.86
N GLU A 61 8.23 8.47 -14.96
CA GLU A 61 8.32 9.59 -15.90
C GLU A 61 9.60 10.36 -15.55
N GLU A 62 10.61 10.23 -16.40
CA GLU A 62 11.77 11.11 -16.40
C GLU A 62 11.24 12.52 -16.65
N SER A 63 11.30 13.36 -15.61
CA SER A 63 11.15 14.80 -15.81
C SER A 63 12.28 15.24 -16.75
N PRO A 64 11.98 15.92 -17.88
CA PRO A 64 13.01 16.38 -18.79
C PRO A 64 13.92 17.38 -18.08
N PRO A 65 15.23 17.43 -18.42
CA PRO A 65 16.12 18.44 -17.85
C PRO A 65 15.63 19.83 -18.27
N ALA A 66 15.58 20.74 -17.31
CA ALA A 66 15.31 22.14 -17.58
C ALA A 66 16.55 22.78 -18.22
N GLU A 67 16.46 23.13 -19.50
CA GLU A 67 17.32 24.10 -20.18
C GLU A 67 16.47 25.08 -20.99
#